data_AF-A0A5J4QD94-F1
#
_entry.id   AF-A0A5J4QD94-F1
#
_cell.length_a   1.000
_cell.length_b   1.000
_cell.length_c   1.000
_cell.angle_alpha   90.00
_cell.angle_beta   90.00
_cell.angle_gamma   90.00
#
_symmetry.space_group_name_H-M   'P 1'
#
loop_
_entity.id
_entity.type
_entity.pdbx_description
1 polymer ?
#
loop_
_entity_poly.entity_id
_entity_poly.type
_entity_poly.pdbx_seq_one_letter_code
_entity_poly.pdbx_strand_id
1 'polypeptide(L)'
;IHYWTNFLNHDTPVFTGTERIAKQANLVVYYADITRPKRGYYVCEFKKLTDSPTDFPNYTITEMYMCELEKTIIREPQYWLWTHNRWKRKRKGFNENN
;
A
#
# COMPACT_ATOMS: atom_id res chain seq x y z
N ILE A 1 1.72 -7.57 12.83
CA ILE A 1 2.10 -6.41 11.97
C ILE A 1 3.61 -6.43 11.91
N HIS A 2 4.20 -6.56 10.72
CA HIS A 2 5.66 -6.76 10.58
C HIS A 2 6.40 -5.51 10.10
N TYR A 3 5.68 -4.51 9.62
CA TYR A 3 6.28 -3.32 9.04
C TYR A 3 5.43 -2.08 9.31
N TRP A 4 6.12 -0.95 9.50
CA TRP A 4 5.57 0.37 9.77
C TRP A 4 6.17 1.34 8.76
N THR A 5 5.34 2.21 8.20
CA THR A 5 5.74 3.20 7.20
C THR A 5 5.10 4.54 7.48
N ASN A 6 5.71 5.61 6.97
CA ASN A 6 5.08 6.92 6.95
C ASN A 6 4.08 6.98 5.79
N PHE A 7 2.79 7.07 6.12
CA PHE A 7 1.72 7.13 5.14
C PHE A 7 0.72 8.22 5.52
N LEU A 8 0.49 9.18 4.63
CA LEU A 8 -0.31 10.38 4.89
C LEU A 8 0.16 11.13 6.15
N ASN A 9 1.48 11.24 6.33
CA ASN A 9 2.13 11.87 7.50
C ASN A 9 1.85 11.17 8.85
N HIS A 10 1.45 9.90 8.84
CA HIS A 10 1.23 9.11 10.03
C HIS A 10 2.05 7.81 9.99
N ASP A 11 2.66 7.46 11.12
CA ASP A 11 3.30 6.16 11.33
C ASP A 11 2.22 5.06 11.29
N THR A 12 2.22 4.29 10.21
CA THR A 12 1.10 3.43 9.80
C THR A 12 1.55 1.97 9.74
N PRO A 13 0.86 1.06 10.45
CA PRO A 13 1.13 -0.36 10.34
C PRO A 13 0.57 -0.91 9.04
N VAL A 14 1.38 -1.67 8.30
CA VAL A 14 0.98 -2.23 7.00
C VAL A 14 1.17 -3.74 6.94
N PHE A 15 0.40 -4.37 6.05
CA PHE A 15 0.54 -5.78 5.75
C PHE A 15 1.58 -5.97 4.66
N THR A 16 2.42 -6.99 4.82
CA THR A 16 3.54 -7.29 3.90
C THR A 16 3.33 -8.62 3.16
N GLY A 17 2.12 -9.20 3.27
CA GLY A 17 1.80 -10.51 2.70
C GLY A 17 1.97 -10.55 1.18
N THR A 18 1.51 -9.51 0.48
CA THR A 18 1.63 -9.40 -0.98
C THR A 18 3.08 -9.44 -1.44
N GLU A 19 3.96 -8.65 -0.82
CA GLU A 19 5.39 -8.67 -1.13
C GLU A 19 6.01 -10.04 -0.84
N ARG A 20 5.66 -10.67 0.29
CA ARG A 20 6.17 -11.99 0.65
C ARG A 20 5.80 -13.04 -0.40
N ILE A 21 4.54 -13.06 -0.85
CA ILE A 21 4.07 -13.97 -1.89
C ILE A 21 4.79 -13.68 -3.21
N ALA A 22 4.90 -12.40 -3.60
CA ALA A 22 5.56 -12.01 -4.83
C ALA A 22 7.03 -12.44 -4.86
N LYS A 23 7.76 -12.29 -3.75
CA LYS A 23 9.15 -12.76 -3.61
C LYS A 23 9.26 -14.28 -3.62
N GLN A 24 8.41 -14.97 -2.87
CA GLN A 24 8.45 -16.44 -2.77
C GLN A 24 8.15 -17.13 -4.10
N ALA A 25 7.22 -16.58 -4.89
CA ALA A 25 6.83 -17.12 -6.18
C ALA A 25 7.51 -16.40 -7.37
N ASN A 26 8.42 -15.46 -7.10
CA ASN A 26 9.10 -14.62 -8.09
C ASN A 26 8.15 -14.00 -9.15
N LEU A 27 7.09 -13.35 -8.68
CA LEU A 27 6.01 -12.80 -9.51
C LEU A 27 6.22 -11.30 -9.80
N VAL A 28 5.89 -10.90 -11.03
CA VAL A 28 5.78 -9.49 -11.40
C VAL A 28 4.69 -8.81 -10.57
N VAL A 29 4.98 -7.61 -10.07
CA VAL A 29 4.08 -6.83 -9.21
C VAL A 29 3.61 -5.58 -9.95
N TYR A 30 2.29 -5.42 -10.01
CA TYR A 30 1.63 -4.21 -10.51
C TYR A 30 0.81 -3.55 -9.39
N TYR A 31 0.75 -2.23 -9.41
CA TYR A 31 -0.22 -1.42 -8.69
C TYR A 31 -1.42 -1.15 -9.62
N ALA A 32 -2.63 -1.41 -9.14
CA ALA A 32 -3.86 -1.09 -9.85
C ALA A 32 -4.37 0.29 -9.40
N ASP A 33 -4.19 1.30 -10.25
CA ASP A 33 -4.66 2.66 -10.01
C ASP A 33 -6.06 2.84 -10.61
N ILE A 34 -7.05 3.09 -9.78
CA ILE A 34 -8.45 3.21 -10.21
C ILE A 34 -8.87 4.67 -10.19
N THR A 35 -9.38 5.17 -11.32
CA THR A 35 -9.99 6.49 -11.44
C THR A 35 -11.46 6.38 -11.83
N ARG A 36 -12.23 7.43 -11.58
CA ARG A 36 -13.66 7.50 -11.93
C ARG A 36 -13.94 8.76 -12.76
N PRO A 37 -13.61 8.78 -14.06
CA PRO A 37 -13.74 9.99 -14.89
C PRO A 37 -15.18 10.50 -15.00
N LYS A 38 -16.19 9.63 -14.88
CA LYS A 38 -17.61 10.01 -14.82
C LYS A 38 -18.44 8.97 -14.07
N ARG A 39 -19.67 9.34 -13.69
CA ARG A 39 -20.58 8.45 -12.96
C ARG A 39 -20.79 7.14 -13.72
N GLY A 40 -20.45 6.02 -13.08
CA GLY A 40 -20.64 4.68 -13.64
C GLY A 40 -19.49 4.19 -14.52
N TYR A 41 -18.43 4.98 -14.71
CA TYR A 41 -17.27 4.61 -15.51
C TYR A 41 -16.02 4.65 -14.65
N TYR A 42 -15.32 3.53 -14.61
CA TYR A 42 -14.08 3.35 -13.87
C TYR A 42 -12.99 2.94 -14.85
N VAL A 43 -11.79 3.49 -14.65
CA VAL A 43 -10.60 3.11 -15.41
C VAL A 43 -9.60 2.54 -14.42
N CYS A 44 -9.07 1.36 -14.71
CA CYS A 44 -8.00 0.73 -13.94
C CYS A 44 -6.73 0.75 -14.79
N GLU A 45 -5.72 1.47 -14.32
CA GLU A 45 -4.39 1.50 -14.91
C GLU A 45 -3.45 0.59 -14.10
N PHE A 46 -2.80 -0.36 -14.77
CA PHE A 46 -1.81 -1.22 -14.15
C PHE A 46 -0.42 -0.59 -14.27
N LYS A 47 0.09 -0.08 -13.16
CA LYS A 47 1.45 0.48 -13.06
C LYS A 47 2.41 -0.61 -12.60
N LYS A 48 3.41 -0.96 -13.43
CA LYS A 48 4.43 -1.94 -13.05
C LYS A 48 5.28 -1.39 -11.91
N LEU A 49 5.30 -2.08 -10.77
CA LEU A 49 6.19 -1.73 -9.65
C LEU A 49 7.55 -2.42 -9.82
N THR A 50 7.54 -3.71 -10.13
CA THR A 50 8.76 -4.49 -10.40
C THR A 50 8.42 -5.79 -11.13
N ASP A 51 9.32 -6.27 -11.98
CA ASP A 51 9.31 -7.62 -12.57
C ASP A 51 10.33 -8.57 -11.95
N SER A 52 11.16 -8.07 -11.03
CA SER A 52 12.23 -8.81 -10.37
C SER A 52 12.12 -8.62 -8.85
N PRO A 53 11.06 -9.16 -8.21
CA PRO A 53 10.75 -8.85 -6.81
C PRO A 53 11.82 -9.32 -5.82
N THR A 54 12.58 -10.35 -6.18
CA THR A 54 13.63 -10.97 -5.36
C THR A 54 14.89 -10.11 -5.23
N ASP A 55 15.12 -9.17 -6.15
CA ASP A 55 16.26 -8.25 -6.13
C ASP A 55 16.09 -7.12 -5.11
N PHE A 56 14.88 -6.91 -4.60
CA PHE A 56 14.57 -5.82 -3.69
C PHE A 56 14.79 -6.24 -2.23
N PRO A 57 15.34 -5.36 -1.37
CA PRO A 57 15.33 -5.54 0.07
C PRO A 57 13.92 -5.76 0.62
N ASN A 58 13.81 -6.38 1.80
CA ASN A 58 12.52 -6.59 2.44
C ASN A 58 11.80 -5.25 2.70
N TYR A 59 10.50 -5.27 2.44
CA TYR A 59 9.55 -4.16 2.58
C TYR A 59 9.61 -3.08 1.49
N THR A 60 10.58 -3.13 0.57
CA THR A 60 10.70 -2.11 -0.49
C THR A 60 9.53 -2.12 -1.47
N ILE A 61 9.00 -3.28 -1.83
CA ILE A 61 7.84 -3.37 -2.74
C ILE A 61 6.58 -2.88 -2.01
N THR A 62 6.47 -3.19 -0.71
CA THR A 62 5.42 -2.64 0.16
C THR A 62 5.48 -1.11 0.20
N GLU A 63 6.67 -0.53 0.34
CA GLU A 63 6.87 0.93 0.29
C GLU A 63 6.43 1.53 -1.05
N MET A 64 6.87 0.95 -2.17
CA MET A 64 6.47 1.38 -3.50
C MET A 64 4.93 1.41 -3.65
N TYR A 65 4.27 0.35 -3.19
CA TYR A 65 2.80 0.28 -3.18
C TYR A 65 2.18 1.39 -2.32
N MET A 66 2.68 1.60 -1.11
CA MET A 66 2.15 2.61 -0.19
C MET A 66 2.34 4.03 -0.73
N CYS A 67 3.46 4.31 -1.40
CA CYS A 67 3.69 5.58 -2.09
C CYS A 67 2.70 5.80 -3.24
N GLU A 68 2.44 4.79 -4.08
CA GLU A 68 1.44 4.92 -5.16
C GLU A 68 0.03 5.10 -4.60
N LEU A 69 -0.32 4.37 -3.54
CA LEU A 69 -1.60 4.55 -2.85
C LEU A 69 -1.76 5.96 -2.28
N GLU A 70 -0.72 6.51 -1.67
CA GLU A 70 -0.73 7.87 -1.13
C GLU A 70 -0.96 8.91 -2.25
N LYS A 71 -0.29 8.76 -3.38
CA LYS A 71 -0.54 9.60 -4.57
C LYS A 71 -1.99 9.51 -5.04
N THR A 72 -2.56 8.30 -5.11
CA THR A 72 -3.95 8.09 -5.52
C THR A 72 -4.93 8.76 -4.55
N ILE A 73 -4.69 8.65 -3.24
CA ILE A 73 -5.53 9.32 -2.22
C ILE A 73 -5.40 10.83 -2.31
N ILE A 74 -4.19 11.37 -2.48
CA ILE A 74 -3.99 12.83 -2.63
C ILE A 74 -4.69 13.35 -3.89
N ARG A 75 -4.66 12.58 -4.99
CA ARG A 75 -5.32 12.94 -6.26
C ARG A 75 -6.85 12.99 -6.13
N GLU A 76 -7.46 11.97 -5.53
CA GLU A 76 -8.93 11.84 -5.42
C GLU A 76 -9.35 11.38 -4.02
N PRO A 77 -9.19 12.23 -2.99
CA PRO A 77 -9.37 11.83 -1.59
C PRO A 77 -10.78 11.34 -1.29
N GLN A 78 -11.79 11.83 -2.00
CA GLN A 78 -13.19 11.44 -1.83
C GLN A 78 -13.46 9.94 -2.04
N TYR A 79 -12.58 9.21 -2.73
CA TYR A 79 -12.74 7.79 -2.98
C TYR A 79 -12.07 6.89 -1.95
N TRP A 80 -11.26 7.44 -1.06
CA TRP A 80 -10.75 6.69 0.08
C TRP A 80 -11.85 6.49 1.13
N LEU A 81 -11.93 5.29 1.70
CA LEU A 81 -12.93 4.94 2.71
C LEU A 81 -12.56 5.53 4.08
N TRP A 82 -12.72 6.84 4.24
CA TRP A 82 -12.39 7.59 5.47
C TRP A 82 -13.14 7.12 6.73
N THR A 83 -14.22 6.36 6.56
CA THR A 83 -14.94 5.73 7.68
C THR A 83 -14.13 4.62 8.35
N HIS A 84 -13.14 4.04 7.68
CA HIS A 84 -12.24 3.07 8.27
C HIS A 84 -11.25 3.76 9.20
N ASN A 85 -11.30 3.42 10.50
CA ASN A 85 -10.32 3.91 11.48
C ASN A 85 -8.94 3.27 11.26
N ARG A 86 -8.22 3.77 10.26
CA ARG A 86 -6.91 3.25 9.81
C ARG A 86 -5.85 3.33 10.90
N TRP A 87 -5.86 4.40 11.70
CA TRP A 87 -4.84 4.69 12.72
C TRP A 87 -5.27 4.32 14.15
N LYS A 88 -6.13 3.29 14.29
CA LYS A 88 -6.50 2.76 15.61
C LYS A 88 -5.30 2.23 16.40
N ARG A 89 -4.27 1.72 15.71
CA ARG A 89 -3.06 1.16 16.32
C ARG A 89 -1.92 2.16 16.24
N LYS A 90 -1.28 2.45 17.38
CA LYS A 90 -0.08 3.30 17.48
C LYS A 90 1.14 2.42 17.74
N ARG A 91 2.31 2.76 17.18
CA ARG A 91 3.54 1.97 17.29
C ARG A 91 3.99 1.75 18.74
N LYS A 92 3.89 2.79 19.59
CA LYS A 92 4.22 2.70 21.02
C LYS A 92 3.40 1.63 21.76
N GLY A 93 2.08 1.60 21.57
CA GLY A 93 1.20 0.62 22.24
C GLY A 93 1.23 -0.80 21.65
N PHE A 94 1.90 -1.02 20.51
CA PHE A 94 2.06 -2.36 19.93
C PHE A 94 3.28 -3.10 20.52
N ASN A 95 4.38 -2.38 20.79
CA ASN A 95 5.59 -2.97 21.36
C ASN A 95 5.48 -3.23 22.87
N GLU A 96 4.56 -2.57 23.58
CA GLU A 96 4.34 -2.77 25.02
C GLU A 96 3.43 -3.98 25.34
N ASN A 97 2.72 -4.52 24.35
CA ASN A 97 1.73 -5.61 24.51
C ASN A 97 2.15 -6.92 23.80
N ASN A 98 3.42 -7.07 23.45
CA ASN A 98 3.95 -8.21 22.70
C ASN A 98 5.25 -8.73 23.32
#